data_AF-A0AAV3W3C9-F1
#
_entry.id   AF-A0AAV3W3C9-F1
#
_cell.length_a   1.000
_cell.length_b   1.000
_cell.length_c   1.000
_cell.angle_alpha   90.00
_cell.angle_beta   90.00
_cell.angle_gamma   90.00
#
_symmetry.space_group_name_H-M   'P 1'
#
loop_
_entity.id
_entity.type
_entity.pdbx_description
1 polymer ?
#
loop_
_entity_poly.entity_id
_entity_poly.type
_entity_poly.pdbx_seq_one_letter_code
_entity_poly.pdbx_strand_id
1 'polypeptide(L)'
;MGSGFLLLTVGQELPKGTPMKYFGQELNITTYNLARMNLMMHSVSYNNMVLNNADTLESDWSDAKGIDNPRSFDAVVAIIFSLLEYCIHSIRYRSLSTIQCM
;
A
#
# COMPACT_ATOMS: atom_id res chain seq x y z
N MET A 1 1.28 3.75 5.36
CA MET A 1 2.38 3.22 4.51
C MET A 1 3.76 3.34 5.17
N GLY A 2 3.98 4.31 6.06
CA GLY A 2 5.28 4.58 6.65
C GLY A 2 6.30 5.01 5.60
N SER A 3 7.58 4.72 5.83
CA SER A 3 8.70 5.08 4.94
C SER A 3 8.78 4.28 3.63
N GLY A 4 7.85 3.36 3.36
CA GLY A 4 7.86 2.51 2.17
C GLY A 4 8.79 1.29 2.22
N PHE A 5 9.48 1.05 3.34
CA PHE A 5 10.40 -0.08 3.50
C PHE A 5 9.73 -1.44 3.26
N LEU A 6 8.54 -1.65 3.84
CA LEU A 6 7.84 -2.93 3.74
C LEU A 6 7.45 -3.29 2.30
N LEU A 7 7.10 -2.27 1.50
CA LEU A 7 6.83 -2.43 0.08
C LEU A 7 8.10 -2.87 -0.67
N LEU A 8 9.25 -2.27 -0.33
CA LEU A 8 10.54 -2.65 -0.91
C LEU A 8 10.94 -4.08 -0.57
N THR A 9 10.76 -4.50 0.69
CA THR A 9 11.06 -5.87 1.13
C THR A 9 10.25 -6.88 0.32
N VAL A 10 8.94 -6.67 0.16
CA VAL A 10 8.10 -7.56 -0.67
C VAL A 10 8.59 -7.61 -2.12
N GLY A 11 8.98 -6.46 -2.68
CA GLY A 11 9.53 -6.42 -4.04
C GLY A 11 10.86 -7.15 -4.20
N GLN A 12 11.69 -7.21 -3.16
CA GLN A 12 12.97 -7.92 -3.16
C GLN A 12 12.82 -9.44 -3.05
N GLU A 13 11.78 -9.93 -2.36
CA GLU A 13 11.48 -11.37 -2.23
C GLU A 13 10.88 -11.97 -3.51
N LEU A 14 10.42 -11.14 -4.45
CA LEU A 14 9.87 -11.61 -5.71
C LEU A 14 10.96 -11.92 -6.76
N PRO A 15 10.69 -12.83 -7.71
CA PRO A 15 11.61 -13.11 -8.81
C PRO A 15 11.98 -11.84 -9.59
N LYS A 16 13.28 -11.70 -9.92
CA LYS A 16 13.78 -10.55 -10.68
C LYS A 16 13.02 -10.39 -11.99
N GLY A 17 12.56 -9.17 -12.28
CA GLY A 17 11.82 -8.83 -13.50
C GLY A 17 10.30 -8.98 -13.38
N THR A 18 9.77 -9.35 -12.21
CA THR A 18 8.32 -9.35 -11.98
C THR A 18 7.79 -7.92 -12.04
N PRO A 19 6.87 -7.59 -12.98
CA PRO A 19 6.27 -6.27 -13.03
C PRO A 19 5.37 -6.09 -11.81
N MET A 20 5.71 -5.15 -10.94
CA MET A 20 4.92 -4.84 -9.74
C MET A 20 4.57 -3.37 -9.69
N LYS A 21 3.34 -3.09 -9.25
CA LYS A 21 2.83 -1.74 -9.04
C LYS A 21 2.59 -1.54 -7.55
N TYR A 22 3.26 -0.53 -7.01
CA TYR A 22 3.21 -0.18 -5.60
C TYR A 22 2.06 0.79 -5.36
N PHE A 23 1.19 0.42 -4.43
CA PHE A 23 0.12 1.28 -3.94
C PHE A 23 0.34 1.56 -2.46
N GLY A 24 0.04 2.79 -2.02
CA GLY A 24 0.24 3.15 -0.63
C GLY A 24 -0.40 4.47 -0.26
N GLN A 25 -1.03 4.50 0.90
CA GLN A 25 -1.66 5.69 1.47
C GLN A 25 -1.01 6.01 2.81
N GLU A 26 -0.77 7.30 3.02
CA GLU A 26 -0.11 7.83 4.21
C GLU A 26 -0.75 9.17 4.60
N LEU A 27 -1.01 9.38 5.88
CA LEU A 27 -1.62 10.61 6.38
C LEU A 27 -0.59 11.74 6.51
N ASN A 28 0.64 11.41 6.89
CA ASN A 28 1.68 12.40 7.12
C ASN A 28 2.44 12.72 5.82
N ILE A 29 2.35 13.98 5.35
CA ILE A 29 3.00 14.44 4.12
C ILE A 29 4.52 14.26 4.10
N THR A 30 5.20 14.41 5.24
CA THR A 30 6.65 14.23 5.34
C THR A 30 7.01 12.76 5.13
N THR A 31 6.29 11.87 5.79
CA THR A 31 6.46 10.41 5.64
C THR A 31 6.12 9.94 4.23
N TYR A 32 5.05 10.48 3.65
CA TYR A 32 4.67 10.25 2.25
C TYR A 32 5.78 10.64 1.27
N ASN A 33 6.37 11.83 1.43
CA ASN A 33 7.46 12.29 0.58
C ASN A 33 8.72 11.43 0.75
N LEU A 34 9.05 11.06 1.98
CA LEU A 34 10.15 10.15 2.28
C LEU A 34 9.93 8.80 1.60
N ALA A 35 8.72 8.25 1.66
CA ALA A 35 8.40 6.97 1.03
C ALA A 35 8.54 7.03 -0.50
N ARG A 36 8.13 8.14 -1.14
CA ARG A 36 8.35 8.39 -2.56
C ARG A 36 9.83 8.42 -2.92
N MET A 37 10.62 9.17 -2.16
CA MET A 37 12.07 9.25 -2.36
C MET A 37 12.71 7.87 -2.21
N ASN A 38 12.32 7.12 -1.18
CA ASN A 38 12.82 5.77 -0.94
C ASN A 38 12.52 4.83 -2.11
N LEU A 39 11.27 4.80 -2.62
CA LEU A 39 10.93 3.97 -3.78
C LEU A 39 11.72 4.37 -5.03
N MET A 40 11.85 5.67 -5.30
CA MET A 40 12.62 6.16 -6.45
C MET A 40 14.09 5.77 -6.37
N MET A 41 14.72 5.88 -5.19
CA MET A 41 16.12 5.49 -4.98
C MET A 41 16.34 3.98 -5.16
N HIS A 42 15.32 3.15 -4.93
CA HIS A 42 15.36 1.70 -5.14
C HIS A 42 14.92 1.28 -6.55
N SER A 43 15.08 2.16 -7.54
CA SER A 43 14.80 1.88 -8.95
C SER A 43 13.34 1.54 -9.28
N VAL A 44 12.39 1.98 -8.45
CA VAL A 44 10.96 1.90 -8.78
C VAL A 44 10.62 3.06 -9.72
N SER A 45 10.08 2.76 -10.90
CA SER A 45 9.63 3.77 -11.85
C SER A 45 8.45 4.57 -11.31
N TYR A 46 8.37 5.87 -11.64
CA TYR A 46 7.26 6.74 -11.25
C TYR A 46 5.89 6.18 -11.68
N ASN A 47 5.83 5.55 -12.85
CA ASN A 47 4.59 4.94 -13.37
C ASN A 47 4.14 3.70 -12.57
N ASN A 48 5.08 3.08 -11.84
CA ASN A 48 4.85 1.89 -11.03
C ASN A 48 4.61 2.23 -9.55
N MET A 49 4.63 3.50 -9.16
CA MET A 49 4.29 3.94 -7.80
C MET A 49 3.04 4.82 -7.85
N VAL A 50 2.01 4.42 -7.13
CA VAL A 50 0.78 5.19 -6.99
C VAL A 50 0.55 5.41 -5.51
N LEU A 51 0.95 6.58 -5.03
CA LEU A 51 0.90 6.93 -3.62
C LEU A 51 -0.04 8.11 -3.39
N ASN A 52 -0.80 8.09 -2.31
CA ASN A 52 -1.73 9.17 -1.95
C ASN A 52 -1.48 9.66 -0.52
N ASN A 53 -1.66 10.96 -0.33
CA ASN A 53 -1.53 11.61 0.96
C ASN A 53 -2.93 11.91 1.52
N ALA A 54 -3.50 10.96 2.25
CA ALA A 54 -4.87 11.00 2.72
C ALA A 54 -5.05 10.07 3.93
N ASP A 55 -6.09 10.32 4.73
CA ASP A 55 -6.48 9.44 5.82
C ASP A 55 -7.08 8.14 5.25
N THR A 56 -6.50 6.99 5.61
CA THR A 56 -6.94 5.66 5.16
C THR A 56 -8.32 5.25 5.69
N LEU A 57 -8.82 5.89 6.75
CA LEU A 57 -10.12 5.57 7.36
C LEU A 57 -11.22 6.51 6.88
N GLU A 58 -10.93 7.81 6.74
CA GLU A 58 -11.94 8.81 6.36
C GLU A 58 -12.07 8.98 4.85
N SER A 59 -11.00 8.73 4.10
CA SER A 59 -10.96 8.96 2.66
C SER A 59 -10.50 7.70 1.95
N ASP A 60 -11.46 6.98 1.38
CA ASP A 60 -11.13 5.86 0.51
C ASP A 60 -10.38 6.36 -0.74
N TRP A 61 -9.63 5.48 -1.38
CA TRP A 61 -8.85 5.79 -2.56
C TRP A 61 -9.76 6.07 -3.76
N SER A 62 -10.30 7.30 -3.83
CA SER A 62 -11.17 7.72 -4.91
C SER A 62 -10.34 8.01 -6.17
N ASP A 63 -10.73 7.42 -7.30
CA ASP A 63 -10.22 7.89 -8.59
C ASP A 63 -10.59 9.36 -8.79
N ALA A 64 -9.79 10.11 -9.56
CA ALA A 64 -9.99 11.55 -9.84
C ALA A 64 -11.37 11.93 -10.42
N LYS A 65 -12.26 10.95 -10.61
CA LYS A 65 -13.66 11.09 -11.05
C LYS A 65 -14.68 10.95 -9.92
N GLY A 66 -14.26 10.75 -8.66
CA GLY A 66 -15.18 10.52 -7.53
C GLY A 66 -15.98 9.22 -7.63
N ILE A 67 -15.55 8.30 -8.51
CA ILE A 67 -16.17 7.00 -8.70
C ILE A 67 -15.32 6.01 -7.91
N ASP A 68 -15.95 5.38 -6.93
CA ASP A 68 -15.33 4.33 -6.14
C ASP A 68 -15.32 3.05 -6.96
N ASN A 69 -14.14 2.70 -7.49
CA ASN A 69 -13.96 1.46 -8.25
C ASN A 69 -13.37 0.42 -7.31
N PRO A 70 -14.01 -0.75 -7.12
CA PRO A 70 -13.44 -1.79 -6.27
C PRO A 70 -12.11 -2.25 -6.87
N ARG A 71 -11.01 -1.90 -6.20
CA ARG A 71 -9.66 -2.31 -6.56
C ARG A 71 -9.31 -3.56 -5.78
N SER A 72 -8.99 -4.63 -6.50
CA SER A 72 -8.44 -5.83 -5.90
C SER A 72 -6.91 -5.80 -6.03
N PHE A 73 -6.22 -6.17 -4.95
CA PHE A 73 -4.78 -6.30 -4.91
C PHE A 73 -4.41 -7.75 -4.65
N ASP A 74 -3.32 -8.21 -5.27
CA ASP A 74 -2.81 -9.57 -5.06
C ASP A 74 -2.20 -9.75 -3.66
N ALA A 75 -1.65 -8.67 -3.10
CA ALA A 75 -1.12 -8.63 -1.75
C ALA A 75 -1.37 -7.25 -1.13
N VAL A 76 -1.76 -7.25 0.15
CA VAL A 76 -1.92 -6.04 0.96
C VAL A 76 -1.06 -6.18 2.19
N VAL A 77 -0.25 -5.16 2.48
CA VAL A 77 0.57 -5.12 3.68
C VAL A 77 0.40 -3.78 4.38
N ALA A 78 0.16 -3.82 5.68
CA ALA A 78 -0.02 -2.63 6.50
C ALA A 78 0.72 -2.79 7.83
N ILE A 79 1.32 -1.69 8.30
CA ILE A 79 1.82 -1.57 9.68
C ILE A 79 0.96 -0.50 10.33
N ILE A 80 0.09 -0.92 11.25
CA ILE A 80 -0.67 -0.01 12.09
C ILE A 80 0.07 0.04 13.42
N PHE A 81 0.80 1.13 13.68
CA PHE A 81 1.39 1.36 15.00
C PHE A 81 0.34 1.99 15.92
N SER A 82 -0.80 1.32 16.05
CA SER A 82 -1.66 1.50 17.22
C SER A 82 -1.21 0.43 18.20
N LEU A 83 -0.58 0.87 19.29
CA LEU A 83 -0.34 0.03 20.45
C LEU A 83 -1.70 -0.40 21.00
N LEU A 84 -2.22 -1.52 20.52
CA LEU A 84 -3.09 -2.50 21.18
C LEU A 84 -3.68 -3.39 20.06
N GLU A 85 -3.47 -4.69 20.23
CA GLU A 85 -3.99 -5.81 19.42
C GLU A 85 -3.13 -6.28 18.22
N TYR A 86 -2.50 -7.43 18.46
CA TYR A 86 -2.03 -8.37 17.46
C TYR A 86 -3.12 -8.66 16.40
N CYS A 87 -2.84 -8.36 15.14
CA CYS A 87 -3.49 -9.08 14.05
C CYS A 87 -2.50 -9.32 12.91
N ILE A 88 -1.66 -10.34 13.06
CA ILE A 88 -1.12 -11.05 11.89
C ILE A 88 -2.28 -11.93 11.38
N HIS A 89 -3.24 -11.32 10.67
CA HIS A 89 -4.29 -12.06 9.99
C HIS A 89 -3.76 -12.50 8.62
N SER A 90 -3.18 -13.70 8.62
CA SER A 90 -3.05 -14.67 7.52
C SER A 90 -3.07 -14.11 6.08
N ILE A 91 -1.91 -14.15 5.41
CA ILE A 91 -1.84 -14.21 3.96
C ILE A 91 -2.56 -15.50 3.52
N ARG A 92 -3.76 -15.37 2.97
CA ARG A 92 -4.50 -16.49 2.36
C ARG A 92 -4.92 -16.11 0.94
N TYR A 93 -4.22 -16.71 -0.01
CA TYR A 93 -4.62 -16.75 -1.42
C TYR A 93 -5.95 -17.53 -1.55
N ARG A 94 -7.05 -16.83 -1.84
CA ARG A 94 -8.11 -17.20 -2.79
C ARG A 94 -9.34 -16.33 -2.59
N SER A 95 -9.78 -15.72 -3.69
CA SER A 95 -11.16 -15.57 -4.16
C SER A 95 -12.26 -15.35 -3.11
N LEU A 96 -12.90 -14.18 -3.21
CA LEU A 96 -14.21 -13.80 -2.66
C LEU A 96 -14.29 -13.68 -1.13
N SER A 97 -14.22 -12.44 -0.64
CA SER A 97 -15.33 -11.79 0.10
C SER A 97 -14.82 -10.54 0.83
N THR A 98 -15.49 -9.41 0.54
CA THR A 98 -15.60 -8.14 1.26
C THR A 98 -14.81 -7.99 2.56
N ILE A 99 -13.83 -7.08 2.58
CA ILE A 99 -13.27 -6.52 3.81
C ILE A 99 -14.32 -5.56 4.36
N GLN A 100 -15.10 -6.00 5.33
CA GLN A 100 -15.92 -5.12 6.16
C GLN A 100 -15.17 -4.94 7.48
N CYS A 101 -14.56 -3.77 7.68
CA CYS A 101 -14.09 -3.35 8.99
C CYS A 101 -15.32 -3.04 9.85
N MET A 102 -15.43 -3.69 11.01
CA MET A 102 -16.32 -3.30 12.11
C MET A 102 -15.45 -2.92 13.30
#